data_AF-A0A7S0FLI7-F1
#
_entry.id   AF-A0A7S0FLI7-F1
#
_cell.length_a   1.000
_cell.length_b   1.000
_cell.length_c   1.000
_cell.angle_alpha   90.00
_cell.angle_beta   90.00
_cell.angle_gamma   90.00
#
_symmetry.space_group_name_H-M   'P 1'
#
loop_
_entity.id
_entity.type
_entity.pdbx_description
1 polymer ?
#
loop_
_entity_poly.entity_id
_entity_poly.type
_entity_poly.pdbx_seq_one_letter_code
_entity_poly.pdbx_strand_id
1 'polypeptide(L)'
;AQAELCAFDLNQRYRPILPEERVSGVIMLTDSTPGEEEELGAVKPPSMEVEGEADPPEPFEWAPPGHDDYREGLPPPPIPEPEDDDEEKDSDDKEDEEDSKPKKREEDHEEDLEGPGYVGGAKESS
;
A
#
# COMPACT_ATOMS: atom_id res chain seq x y z
N ALA A 1 -3.54 -0.92 21.20
CA ALA A 1 -3.30 -0.83 19.74
C ALA A 1 -2.85 -2.21 19.21
N GLN A 2 -2.97 -2.54 17.91
CA GLN A 2 -2.66 -3.91 17.42
C GLN A 2 -1.22 -4.36 17.70
N ALA A 3 -0.23 -3.46 17.65
CA ALA A 3 1.17 -3.78 17.93
C ALA A 3 1.45 -4.34 19.34
N GLU A 4 0.53 -4.16 20.30
CA GLU A 4 0.65 -4.73 21.65
C GLU A 4 0.22 -6.20 21.72
N LEU A 5 -0.43 -6.70 20.67
CA LEU A 5 -0.95 -8.06 20.58
C LEU A 5 -0.14 -8.94 19.61
N CYS A 6 0.82 -8.35 18.89
CA CYS A 6 1.68 -9.05 17.95
C CYS A 6 3.00 -9.45 18.64
N ALA A 7 3.41 -10.70 18.48
CA ALA A 7 4.66 -11.24 19.00
C ALA A 7 5.34 -12.12 17.94
N PHE A 8 6.67 -12.15 17.94
CA PHE A 8 7.45 -13.03 17.07
C PHE A 8 7.62 -14.41 17.67
N ASP A 9 7.51 -15.44 16.84
CA ASP A 9 7.94 -16.80 17.19
C ASP A 9 9.42 -16.96 16.86
N LEU A 10 10.25 -17.03 17.91
CA LEU A 10 11.72 -17.09 17.78
C LEU A 10 12.23 -18.45 17.29
N ASN A 11 11.36 -19.45 17.14
CA ASN A 11 11.75 -20.75 16.60
C ASN A 11 11.67 -20.80 15.07
N GLN A 12 11.16 -19.74 14.43
CA GLN A 12 11.09 -19.65 12.96
C GLN A 12 12.44 -19.27 12.34
N ARG A 13 12.50 -19.39 11.00
CA ARG A 13 13.69 -19.07 10.19
C ARG A 13 14.10 -17.61 10.33
N TYR A 14 13.13 -16.70 10.25
CA TYR A 14 13.34 -15.26 10.37
C TYR A 14 13.11 -14.80 11.81
N ARG A 15 14.16 -14.26 12.43
CA ARG A 15 14.14 -13.83 13.83
C ARG A 15 14.49 -12.37 13.95
N PRO A 16 13.76 -11.59 14.76
CA PRO A 16 14.12 -10.19 14.99
C PRO A 16 15.50 -10.11 15.64
N ILE A 17 16.33 -9.19 15.15
CA ILE A 17 17.60 -8.87 15.83
C ILE A 17 17.36 -8.24 17.22
N LEU A 18 16.20 -7.61 17.42
CA LEU A 18 15.77 -6.97 18.67
C LEU A 18 14.39 -7.54 19.09
N PRO A 19 14.35 -8.70 19.77
CA PRO A 19 13.10 -9.41 20.08
C PRO A 19 12.16 -8.69 21.05
N GLU A 20 12.70 -7.81 21.89
CA GLU A 20 11.95 -7.07 22.92
C GLU A 20 11.44 -5.71 22.42
N GLU A 21 11.82 -5.29 21.21
CA GLU A 21 11.41 -4.01 20.65
C GLU A 21 9.98 -4.08 20.10
N ARG A 22 9.27 -2.95 20.16
CA ARG A 22 7.88 -2.85 19.71
C ARG A 22 7.80 -3.05 18.19
N VAL A 23 6.86 -3.88 17.75
CA VAL A 23 6.61 -4.14 16.33
C VAL A 23 5.94 -2.95 15.64
N SER A 24 6.75 -2.06 15.07
CA SER A 24 6.27 -0.93 14.28
C SER A 24 7.30 -0.52 13.23
N GLY A 25 6.83 -0.12 12.05
CA GLY A 25 7.70 0.30 10.95
C GLY A 25 8.48 -0.85 10.34
N VAL A 26 9.75 -0.59 10.00
CA VAL A 26 10.66 -1.58 9.41
C VAL A 26 11.37 -2.35 10.52
N ILE A 27 11.34 -3.67 10.42
CA ILE A 27 11.96 -4.58 11.39
C ILE A 27 13.02 -5.41 10.68
N MET A 28 14.23 -5.40 11.23
CA MET A 28 15.33 -6.21 10.69
C MET A 28 15.25 -7.64 11.24
N LEU A 29 15.34 -8.62 10.34
CA LEU A 29 15.30 -10.04 10.66
C LEU A 29 16.59 -10.73 10.23
N THR A 30 17.06 -11.69 11.02
CA THR A 30 18.13 -12.62 10.65
C THR A 30 17.52 -13.89 10.10
N ASP A 31 18.07 -14.39 8.99
CA ASP A 31 17.74 -15.69 8.41
C ASP A 31 18.63 -16.79 9.03
N SER A 32 18.02 -17.82 9.63
CA SER A 32 18.75 -18.97 10.16
C SER A 32 19.09 -20.06 9.13
N THR A 33 18.48 -20.05 7.94
CA THR A 33 18.73 -21.02 6.86
C THR A 33 18.94 -20.34 5.49
N PRO A 34 19.94 -19.46 5.34
CA PRO A 34 20.15 -18.63 4.13
C PRO A 34 20.45 -19.40 2.83
N GLY A 35 20.72 -20.71 2.91
CA GLY A 35 20.96 -21.56 1.74
C GLY A 35 19.70 -22.19 1.16
N GLU A 36 18.55 -22.03 1.81
CA GLU A 36 17.27 -22.58 1.35
C GLU A 36 16.60 -21.61 0.37
N GLU A 37 16.09 -22.15 -0.73
CA GLU A 37 15.34 -21.39 -1.73
C GLU A 37 14.11 -20.72 -1.09
N GLU A 38 13.77 -19.54 -1.59
CA GLU A 38 12.68 -18.72 -1.10
C GLU A 38 11.89 -18.12 -2.26
N GLU A 39 10.57 -18.06 -2.11
CA GLU A 39 9.68 -17.36 -3.02
C GLU A 39 9.58 -15.89 -2.61
N LEU A 40 10.45 -15.04 -3.16
CA LEU A 40 10.42 -13.60 -2.95
C LEU A 40 9.55 -12.91 -4.01
N GLY A 41 8.60 -12.09 -3.55
CA GLY A 41 7.84 -11.19 -4.41
C GLY A 41 8.69 -10.00 -4.88
N ALA A 42 8.42 -9.50 -6.08
CA ALA A 42 9.03 -8.27 -6.57
C ALA A 42 8.52 -7.07 -5.75
N VAL A 43 9.44 -6.25 -5.22
CA VAL A 43 9.08 -5.00 -4.55
C VAL A 43 8.75 -3.96 -5.61
N LYS A 44 7.52 -3.44 -5.60
CA LYS A 44 7.17 -2.25 -6.37
C LYS A 44 7.74 -1.04 -5.65
N PRO A 45 8.71 -0.31 -6.22
CA PRO A 45 9.17 0.94 -5.62
C PRO A 45 8.01 1.95 -5.61
N PRO A 46 8.02 2.93 -4.70
CA PRO A 46 7.15 4.10 -4.85
C PRO A 46 7.34 4.70 -6.26
N SER A 47 6.28 5.24 -6.84
CA SER A 47 6.38 5.87 -8.16
C SER A 47 7.44 6.96 -8.11
N MET A 48 8.41 6.89 -9.03
CA MET A 48 9.37 7.98 -9.26
C MET A 48 8.76 9.10 -10.10
N GLU A 49 7.51 8.95 -10.52
CA GLU A 49 6.82 9.95 -11.30
C GLU A 49 6.54 11.17 -10.40
N VAL A 50 7.05 12.31 -10.84
CA VAL A 50 6.81 13.65 -10.31
C VAL A 50 5.36 14.03 -10.63
N GLU A 51 4.39 13.33 -10.06
CA GLU A 51 3.00 13.78 -10.15
C GLU A 51 2.80 14.91 -9.14
N GLY A 52 3.08 16.14 -9.59
CA GLY A 52 2.72 17.36 -8.88
C GLY A 52 3.76 17.93 -7.91
N GLU A 53 5.04 17.56 -8.00
CA GLU A 53 6.10 18.29 -7.32
C GLU A 53 6.40 19.58 -8.10
N ALA A 54 6.26 20.75 -7.44
CA ALA A 54 6.56 22.03 -8.06
C ALA A 54 8.05 22.13 -8.42
N ASP A 55 8.37 22.83 -9.51
CA ASP A 55 9.76 23.07 -9.89
C ASP A 55 10.54 23.67 -8.71
N PRO A 56 11.78 23.21 -8.44
CA PRO A 56 12.62 23.82 -7.43
C PRO A 56 12.73 25.32 -7.66
N PRO A 57 12.70 26.16 -6.60
CA PRO A 57 12.85 27.60 -6.76
C PRO A 57 14.22 27.93 -7.36
N GLU A 58 14.30 29.10 -8.00
CA GLU A 58 15.59 29.62 -8.45
C GLU A 58 16.57 29.77 -7.27
N PRO A 59 17.89 29.59 -7.50
CA PRO A 59 18.90 29.80 -6.47
C PRO A 59 18.78 31.19 -5.84
N PHE A 60 18.84 31.23 -4.51
CA PHE A 60 18.89 32.49 -3.78
C PHE A 60 20.23 33.21 -4.02
N GLU A 61 20.15 34.47 -4.46
CA GLU A 61 21.30 35.37 -4.52
C GLU A 61 21.38 36.20 -3.23
N TRP A 62 22.48 36.06 -2.49
CA TRP A 62 22.70 36.86 -1.29
C TRP A 62 23.30 38.22 -1.65
N ALA A 63 22.54 39.29 -1.39
CA ALA A 63 23.01 40.66 -1.48
C ALA A 63 23.43 41.20 -0.09
N PRO A 64 24.65 41.75 0.07
CA PRO A 64 25.04 42.40 1.31
C PRO A 64 24.23 43.69 1.57
N PRO A 65 24.08 44.12 2.83
CA PRO A 65 23.45 45.40 3.16
C PRO A 65 24.15 46.56 2.43
N GLY A 66 23.38 47.35 1.67
CA GLY A 66 23.90 48.48 0.87
C GLY A 66 24.34 48.14 -0.55
N HIS A 67 24.10 46.92 -1.04
CA HIS A 67 24.23 46.59 -2.45
C HIS A 67 23.08 47.23 -3.27
N ASP A 68 23.31 47.53 -4.54
CA ASP A 68 22.36 48.30 -5.37
C ASP A 68 21.03 47.55 -5.65
N ASP A 69 21.01 46.24 -5.47
CA ASP A 69 19.83 45.36 -5.53
C ASP A 69 19.10 45.23 -4.19
N TYR A 70 19.62 45.84 -3.12
CA TYR A 70 18.99 45.89 -1.80
C TYR A 70 17.72 46.74 -1.91
N ARG A 71 16.61 46.09 -2.25
CA ARG A 71 15.29 46.71 -2.33
C ARG A 71 14.72 46.90 -0.93
N GLU A 72 15.15 47.96 -0.25
CA GLU A 72 14.51 48.43 0.97
C GLU A 72 13.12 48.99 0.64
N GLY A 73 12.05 48.26 1.00
CA GLY A 73 10.67 48.78 0.97
C GLY A 73 9.86 48.57 -0.31
N LEU A 74 10.27 47.69 -1.23
CA LEU A 74 9.37 47.26 -2.30
C LEU A 74 8.44 46.15 -1.79
N PRO A 75 7.13 46.17 -2.17
CA PRO A 75 6.23 45.09 -1.82
C PRO A 75 6.76 43.76 -2.37
N PRO A 76 6.51 42.63 -1.69
CA PRO A 76 6.89 41.33 -2.22
C PRO A 76 6.36 41.18 -3.66
N PRO A 77 7.08 40.47 -4.55
CA PRO A 77 6.55 40.18 -5.87
C PRO A 77 5.17 39.51 -5.72
N PRO A 78 4.21 39.79 -6.62
CA PRO A 78 2.93 39.11 -6.57
C PRO A 78 3.18 37.61 -6.63
N ILE A 79 2.67 36.89 -5.63
CA ILE A 79 2.61 35.43 -5.68
C ILE A 79 1.75 35.11 -6.90
N PRO A 80 2.23 34.31 -7.88
CA PRO A 80 1.40 33.92 -9.00
C PRO A 80 0.12 33.29 -8.43
N GLU A 81 -1.02 33.88 -8.78
CA GLU A 81 -2.32 33.28 -8.44
C GLU A 81 -2.36 31.90 -9.10
N PRO A 82 -2.85 30.86 -8.40
CA PRO A 82 -3.07 29.59 -9.07
C PRO A 82 -3.93 29.84 -10.30
N GLU A 83 -3.44 29.45 -11.47
CA GLU A 83 -4.28 29.42 -12.66
C GLU A 83 -5.41 28.43 -12.35
N ASP A 84 -6.63 28.94 -12.13
CA ASP A 84 -7.82 28.11 -12.05
C ASP A 84 -7.95 27.42 -13.41
N ASP A 85 -7.52 26.16 -13.49
CA ASP A 85 -7.80 25.25 -14.60
C ASP A 85 -9.29 24.91 -14.54
N ASP A 86 -10.10 25.86 -14.99
CA ASP A 86 -11.54 25.75 -15.19
C ASP A 86 -11.78 25.01 -16.52
N GLU A 87 -11.39 23.74 -16.58
CA GLU A 87 -11.99 22.78 -17.51
C GLU A 87 -13.22 22.15 -16.85
N GLU A 88 -14.30 22.93 -16.82
CA GLU A 88 -15.67 22.41 -16.76
C GLU A 88 -15.90 21.41 -17.91
N LYS A 89 -15.85 20.12 -17.55
CA LYS A 89 -16.94 19.15 -17.74
C LYS A 89 -17.42 18.89 -19.18
N ASP A 90 -17.10 17.70 -19.68
CA ASP A 90 -18.09 16.89 -20.39
C ASP A 90 -18.03 15.44 -19.89
N SER A 91 -18.91 15.15 -18.94
CA SER A 91 -19.30 13.78 -18.57
C SER A 91 -20.19 13.23 -19.68
N ASP A 92 -19.61 12.49 -20.64
CA ASP A 92 -20.40 11.65 -21.56
C ASP A 92 -20.79 10.38 -20.78
N ASP A 93 -21.86 10.53 -20.01
CA ASP A 93 -22.70 9.48 -19.49
C ASP A 93 -23.31 8.71 -20.68
N LYS A 94 -22.83 7.49 -20.92
CA LYS A 94 -23.56 6.50 -21.72
C LYS A 94 -23.93 5.33 -20.83
N GLU A 95 -25.13 5.45 -20.28
CA GLU A 95 -25.96 4.33 -19.87
C GLU A 95 -26.13 3.37 -21.06
N ASP A 96 -25.59 2.16 -20.95
CA ASP A 96 -26.01 1.01 -21.76
C ASP A 96 -26.77 0.07 -20.81
N GLU A 97 -28.03 0.41 -20.54
CA GLU A 97 -29.05 -0.57 -20.14
C GLU A 97 -29.76 -1.04 -21.41
N GLU A 98 -29.68 -2.36 -21.68
CA GLU A 98 -30.78 -3.26 -22.08
C GLU A 98 -30.21 -4.48 -22.82
N ASP A 99 -30.20 -5.64 -22.17
CA ASP A 99 -30.99 -6.78 -22.67
C ASP A 99 -31.20 -7.82 -21.58
N SER A 100 -32.40 -7.79 -21.01
CA SER A 100 -32.94 -8.84 -20.15
C SER A 100 -33.55 -9.95 -21.00
N LYS A 101 -32.99 -11.17 -21.05
CA LYS A 101 -33.75 -12.42 -20.74
C LYS A 101 -32.90 -13.71 -20.66
N PRO A 102 -33.26 -14.68 -19.79
CA PRO A 102 -32.41 -15.78 -19.37
C PRO A 102 -32.63 -17.05 -20.20
N LYS A 103 -31.63 -17.94 -20.21
CA LYS A 103 -31.83 -19.35 -20.54
C LYS A 103 -31.76 -20.19 -19.27
N LYS A 104 -32.93 -20.71 -18.91
CA LYS A 104 -33.12 -21.82 -17.99
C LYS A 104 -32.23 -23.00 -18.39
N ARG A 105 -31.55 -23.58 -17.41
CA ARG A 105 -31.43 -25.03 -17.31
C ARG A 105 -31.57 -25.40 -15.84
N GLU A 106 -32.80 -25.74 -15.47
CA GLU A 106 -33.06 -26.66 -14.37
C GLU A 106 -32.20 -27.92 -14.61
N GLU A 107 -31.41 -28.30 -13.63
CA GLU A 107 -31.35 -29.69 -13.17
C GLU A 107 -30.93 -29.65 -11.69
N ASP A 108 -31.89 -30.05 -10.87
CA ASP A 108 -31.83 -30.30 -9.44
C ASP A 108 -30.64 -31.20 -9.06
N HIS A 109 -30.00 -30.90 -7.93
CA HIS A 109 -29.92 -31.92 -6.87
C HIS A 109 -29.64 -31.28 -5.51
N GLU A 110 -30.67 -31.34 -4.68
CA GLU A 110 -30.67 -31.16 -3.24
C GLU A 110 -30.07 -32.42 -2.60
N GLU A 111 -29.01 -32.27 -1.83
CA GLU A 111 -28.71 -33.19 -0.73
C GLU A 111 -27.98 -32.43 0.39
N ASP A 112 -28.82 -31.90 1.28
CA ASP A 112 -28.70 -32.11 2.73
C ASP A 112 -27.85 -33.35 3.04
N LEU A 113 -26.94 -33.27 4.02
CA LEU A 113 -26.80 -34.30 5.04
C LEU A 113 -25.76 -33.88 6.09
N GLU A 114 -26.26 -33.72 7.30
CA GLU A 114 -25.54 -33.74 8.57
C GLU A 114 -24.49 -34.88 8.65
N GLY A 115 -23.43 -34.63 9.41
CA GLY A 115 -22.29 -35.54 9.52
C GLY A 115 -22.58 -36.90 10.15
N PRO A 116 -21.53 -37.74 10.27
CA PRO A 116 -21.39 -38.48 11.52
C PRO A 116 -19.95 -38.50 12.04
N GLY A 117 -19.84 -38.55 13.38
CA GLY A 117 -18.60 -38.68 14.11
C GLY A 117 -17.84 -39.96 13.79
N TYR A 118 -16.52 -39.84 13.72
CA TYR A 118 -15.62 -40.98 13.58
C TYR A 118 -15.04 -41.34 14.96
N VAL A 119 -15.56 -42.40 15.56
CA VAL A 119 -14.95 -43.09 16.70
C VAL A 119 -13.78 -43.93 16.18
N GLY A 120 -12.56 -43.52 16.50
CA GLY A 120 -11.35 -44.26 16.15
C GLY A 120 -11.27 -45.60 16.88
N GLY A 121 -11.40 -46.70 16.14
CA GLY A 121 -11.05 -48.04 16.57
C GLY A 121 -9.84 -48.54 15.79
N ALA A 122 -8.64 -48.48 16.39
CA ALA A 122 -7.48 -49.20 15.89
C ALA A 122 -7.28 -50.47 16.72
N LYS A 123 -7.46 -51.62 16.07
CA LYS A 123 -7.01 -52.92 16.54
C LYS A 123 -6.32 -53.60 15.38
N GLU A 124 -5.01 -53.80 15.51
CA GLU A 124 -4.20 -54.84 14.85
C GLU A 124 -2.87 -54.91 15.61
N SER A 125 -2.61 -55.95 16.43
CA SER A 125 -2.08 -57.28 16.10
C SER A 125 -0.60 -57.30 15.70
N SER A 126 0.27 -57.63 16.66
CA SER A 126 1.38 -58.58 16.52
C SER A 126 1.85 -59.02 17.91
#